data_AF-A0A5R8Y8R7-F1
#
_entry.id   AF-A0A5R8Y8R7-F1
#
_cell.length_a   1.000
_cell.length_b   1.000
_cell.length_c   1.000
_cell.angle_alpha   90.00
_cell.angle_beta   90.00
_cell.angle_gamma   90.00
#
_symmetry.space_group_name_H-M   'P 1'
#
loop_
_entity.id
_entity.type
_entity.pdbx_description
1 polymer ?
#
loop_
_entity_poly.entity_id
_entity_poly.type
_entity_poly.pdbx_seq_one_letter_code
_entity_poly.pdbx_strand_id
1 'polypeptide(L)'
;MTLLLNEAGRRKRRTRRERVGCLATLPVFFNLKGAKVVVAGDGDGAAWKAELLAASGAEVHVHAPAPEEDMLDLLTNGKCHSGQLIWHRKQWDETSFDGAVMAIGDLETTHECVRFRLQANAAGAVVNIIDKPAYCQFQFGSIVNRSPVVIGISTDGAAPILGQAIRRRIESLLSATMADWADLARRVRPAVLRHLTAGAPRRRFWEGFVDLAFSGRKVPDVSHFDGFIAEVARLKGKPGTVTFIDASHGESDLLPMRAIRALQGADVILHGPATNLDILELARREAKRQTIDEAQSFADGEFVSTVDRMVALSQSGKHVVRLLATDPRDSQQMQCELQSLTDRHIPTAAIPPLAREEQFRHGFDAVAAE
;
A
#
# COMPACT_ATOMS: atom_id res chain seq x y z
N MET A 1 0.79 55.36 30.40
CA MET A 1 0.83 54.20 31.32
C MET A 1 -0.49 53.43 31.24
N THR A 2 -0.77 52.76 30.12
CA THR A 2 -1.59 51.55 29.99
C THR A 2 -1.39 51.06 28.56
N LEU A 3 -0.28 50.35 28.39
CA LEU A 3 0.00 49.46 27.27
C LEU A 3 -0.75 48.15 27.53
N LEU A 4 -1.09 47.46 26.44
CA LEU A 4 -1.29 46.00 26.34
C LEU A 4 -2.57 45.44 26.99
N LEU A 5 -3.39 44.81 26.14
CA LEU A 5 -4.02 43.48 26.32
C LEU A 5 -5.40 43.46 25.65
N ASN A 6 -5.46 43.09 24.36
CA ASN A 6 -6.48 42.14 23.87
C ASN A 6 -6.36 41.69 22.39
N GLU A 7 -5.16 41.58 21.83
CA GLU A 7 -4.97 40.90 20.53
C GLU A 7 -4.43 39.46 20.66
N ALA A 8 -4.43 38.89 21.87
CA ALA A 8 -4.02 37.52 22.13
C ALA A 8 -5.25 36.61 22.30
N GLY A 9 -5.77 36.02 21.21
CA GLY A 9 -6.89 35.08 21.37
C GLY A 9 -7.35 34.27 20.17
N ARG A 10 -7.03 34.65 18.92
CA ARG A 10 -7.32 33.79 17.76
C ARG A 10 -6.19 32.79 17.54
N ARG A 11 -5.98 31.89 18.50
CA ARG A 11 -5.35 30.59 18.23
C ARG A 11 -6.25 29.89 17.20
N LYS A 12 -5.92 30.00 15.91
CA LYS A 12 -6.45 29.11 14.88
C LYS A 12 -6.29 27.68 15.42
N ARG A 13 -7.39 27.06 15.84
CA ARG A 13 -7.47 25.63 16.13
C ARG A 13 -6.94 24.95 14.88
N ARG A 14 -5.68 24.53 14.88
CA ARG A 14 -5.10 23.66 13.86
C ARG A 14 -5.96 22.41 13.88
N THR A 15 -6.91 22.34 12.96
CA THR A 15 -7.64 21.13 12.65
C THR A 15 -6.58 20.15 12.17
N ARG A 16 -6.25 19.20 13.05
CA ARG A 16 -5.39 18.06 12.73
C ARG A 16 -5.99 17.42 11.48
N ARG A 17 -5.38 17.65 10.30
CA ARG A 17 -5.84 17.03 9.04
C ARG A 17 -5.94 15.53 9.30
N GLU A 18 -7.09 14.95 8.97
CA GLU A 18 -7.36 13.53 9.20
C GLU A 18 -6.32 12.71 8.42
N ARG A 19 -5.49 11.95 9.14
CA ARG A 19 -4.45 11.09 8.53
C ARG A 19 -5.04 10.00 7.64
N VAL A 20 -6.32 9.68 7.85
CA VAL A 20 -7.12 8.77 7.04
C VAL A 20 -8.48 9.46 6.91
N GLY A 21 -8.85 9.86 5.69
CA GLY A 21 -10.18 10.40 5.43
C GLY A 21 -11.26 9.32 5.56
N CYS A 22 -12.53 9.73 5.53
CA CYS A 22 -13.66 8.80 5.59
C CYS A 22 -13.55 7.69 4.53
N LEU A 23 -13.67 6.45 4.97
CA LEU A 23 -13.77 5.27 4.10
C LEU A 23 -15.21 4.76 4.10
N ALA A 24 -15.73 4.37 2.94
CA ALA A 24 -17.06 3.75 2.84
C ALA A 24 -17.10 2.39 3.58
N THR A 25 -16.00 1.63 3.56
CA THR A 25 -15.87 0.35 4.24
C THR A 25 -14.41 0.08 4.61
N LEU A 26 -14.18 -0.81 5.58
CA LEU A 26 -12.84 -1.22 6.00
C LEU A 26 -12.35 -2.40 5.13
N PRO A 27 -11.29 -2.24 4.32
CA PRO A 27 -10.74 -3.34 3.54
C PRO A 27 -9.87 -4.23 4.42
N VAL A 28 -10.38 -5.41 4.80
CA VAL A 28 -9.63 -6.43 5.55
C VAL A 28 -9.50 -7.73 4.77
N PHE A 29 -8.36 -8.40 4.94
CA PHE A 29 -8.16 -9.76 4.44
C PHE A 29 -8.39 -10.75 5.59
N PHE A 30 -9.40 -11.59 5.47
CA PHE A 30 -9.79 -12.55 6.50
C PHE A 30 -9.08 -13.90 6.25
N ASN A 31 -8.30 -14.39 7.22
CA ASN A 31 -7.65 -15.69 7.11
C ASN A 31 -8.62 -16.80 7.51
N LEU A 32 -8.93 -17.70 6.57
CA LEU A 32 -9.89 -18.80 6.78
C LEU A 32 -9.23 -20.17 6.86
N LYS A 33 -7.89 -20.26 6.85
CA LYS A 33 -7.19 -21.55 6.86
C LYS A 33 -7.55 -22.37 8.11
N GLY A 34 -8.25 -23.49 7.90
CA GLY A 34 -8.72 -24.40 8.95
C GLY A 34 -9.87 -23.83 9.80
N ALA A 35 -10.47 -22.71 9.40
CA ALA A 35 -11.58 -22.12 10.12
C ALA A 35 -12.91 -22.71 9.64
N LYS A 36 -13.83 -22.96 10.57
CA LYS A 36 -15.19 -23.39 10.27
C LYS A 36 -16.00 -22.21 9.71
N VAL A 37 -16.64 -22.42 8.57
CA VAL A 37 -17.56 -21.47 7.93
C VAL A 37 -18.87 -22.17 7.61
N VAL A 38 -20.00 -21.54 7.92
CA VAL A 38 -21.33 -22.08 7.62
C VAL A 38 -21.86 -21.44 6.33
N VAL A 39 -22.40 -22.25 5.43
CA VAL A 39 -23.17 -21.81 4.27
C VAL A 39 -24.54 -22.47 4.35
N ALA A 40 -25.60 -21.67 4.47
CA ALA A 40 -26.98 -22.13 4.42
C ALA A 40 -27.61 -21.69 3.11
N GLY A 41 -28.03 -22.64 2.27
CA GLY A 41 -28.53 -22.35 0.93
C GLY A 41 -28.12 -23.43 -0.07
N ASP A 42 -28.93 -23.57 -1.12
CA ASP A 42 -28.85 -24.61 -2.15
C ASP A 42 -28.58 -24.07 -3.56
N GLY A 43 -28.74 -22.77 -3.80
CA GLY A 43 -28.61 -22.16 -5.13
C GLY A 43 -27.19 -21.76 -5.55
N ASP A 44 -27.08 -21.26 -6.79
CA ASP A 44 -25.82 -20.87 -7.45
C ASP A 44 -25.00 -19.85 -6.64
N GLY A 45 -25.70 -18.89 -6.02
CA GLY A 45 -25.08 -17.86 -5.19
C GLY A 45 -24.35 -18.48 -3.99
N ALA A 46 -25.01 -19.42 -3.30
CA ALA A 46 -24.43 -20.16 -2.19
C ALA A 46 -23.27 -21.05 -2.65
N ALA A 47 -23.40 -21.72 -3.80
CA ALA A 47 -22.37 -22.59 -4.36
C ALA A 47 -21.08 -21.81 -4.63
N TRP A 48 -21.17 -20.68 -5.33
CA TRP A 48 -20.01 -19.84 -5.61
C TRP A 48 -19.31 -19.34 -4.33
N LYS A 49 -20.09 -19.00 -3.28
CA LYS A 49 -19.53 -18.61 -1.98
C LYS A 49 -18.83 -19.77 -1.29
N ALA A 50 -19.44 -20.95 -1.28
CA ALA A 50 -18.85 -22.15 -0.70
C ALA A 50 -17.51 -22.49 -1.36
N GLU A 51 -17.44 -22.44 -2.69
CA GLU A 51 -16.20 -22.67 -3.44
C GLU A 51 -15.12 -21.65 -3.09
N LEU A 52 -15.45 -20.35 -3.09
CA LEU A 52 -14.52 -19.27 -2.74
C LEU A 52 -13.94 -19.42 -1.32
N LEU A 53 -14.79 -19.76 -0.36
CA LEU A 53 -14.41 -19.97 1.03
C LEU A 53 -13.51 -21.20 1.19
N ALA A 54 -13.85 -22.31 0.53
CA ALA A 54 -13.04 -23.53 0.51
C ALA A 54 -11.68 -23.29 -0.16
N ALA A 55 -11.63 -22.53 -1.26
CA ALA A 55 -10.38 -22.12 -1.91
C ALA A 55 -9.49 -21.22 -1.03
N SER A 56 -10.10 -20.54 -0.05
CA SER A 56 -9.40 -19.74 0.96
C SER A 56 -8.92 -20.56 2.16
N GLY A 57 -9.12 -21.88 2.15
CA GLY A 57 -8.67 -22.82 3.17
C GLY A 57 -9.68 -23.12 4.27
N ALA A 58 -10.94 -22.68 4.12
CA ALA A 58 -11.99 -22.93 5.11
C ALA A 58 -12.45 -24.40 5.13
N GLU A 59 -12.94 -24.82 6.29
CA GLU A 59 -13.83 -25.98 6.43
C GLU A 59 -15.27 -25.48 6.29
N VAL A 60 -15.84 -25.68 5.11
CA VAL A 60 -17.14 -25.09 4.74
C VAL A 60 -18.25 -26.11 4.99
N HIS A 61 -19.08 -25.84 5.99
CA HIS A 61 -20.27 -26.62 6.33
C HIS A 61 -21.46 -26.10 5.53
N VAL A 62 -21.86 -26.84 4.50
CA VAL A 62 -22.98 -26.49 3.62
C VAL A 62 -24.26 -27.18 4.11
N HIS A 63 -25.24 -26.40 4.55
CA HIS A 63 -26.57 -26.86 4.95
C HIS A 63 -27.54 -26.67 3.79
N ALA A 64 -27.76 -27.77 3.06
CA ALA A 64 -28.60 -27.82 1.87
C ALA A 64 -29.33 -29.18 1.83
N PRO A 65 -30.60 -29.26 2.30
CA PRO A 65 -31.37 -30.51 2.23
C PRO A 65 -31.51 -31.06 0.82
N ALA A 66 -31.72 -30.17 -0.14
CA ALA A 66 -31.92 -30.48 -1.55
C ALA A 66 -31.13 -29.45 -2.40
N PRO A 67 -29.81 -29.64 -2.60
CA PRO A 67 -29.00 -28.72 -3.38
C PRO A 67 -29.47 -28.65 -4.85
N GLU A 68 -29.40 -27.47 -5.45
CA GLU A 68 -29.59 -27.30 -6.89
C GLU A 68 -28.40 -27.90 -7.67
N GLU A 69 -28.48 -27.93 -9.00
CA GLU A 69 -27.51 -28.61 -9.87
C GLU A 69 -26.05 -28.17 -9.62
N ASP A 70 -25.80 -26.86 -9.61
CA ASP A 70 -24.45 -26.29 -9.41
C ASP A 70 -23.89 -26.57 -8.01
N MET A 71 -24.72 -26.45 -6.97
CA MET A 71 -24.32 -26.80 -5.60
C MET A 71 -24.04 -28.30 -5.47
N LEU A 72 -24.87 -29.15 -6.09
CA LEU A 72 -24.68 -30.59 -6.06
C LEU A 72 -23.39 -31.00 -6.77
N ASP A 73 -23.09 -30.42 -7.94
CA ASP A 73 -21.83 -30.66 -8.65
C ASP A 73 -20.63 -30.22 -7.81
N LEU A 74 -20.69 -29.03 -7.20
CA LEU A 74 -19.63 -28.56 -6.30
C LEU A 74 -19.41 -29.51 -5.11
N LEU A 75 -20.49 -29.98 -4.47
CA LEU A 75 -20.39 -30.85 -3.29
C LEU A 75 -19.91 -32.28 -3.63
N THR A 76 -20.12 -32.74 -4.86
CA THR A 76 -19.79 -34.12 -5.27
C THR A 76 -18.49 -34.22 -6.06
N ASN A 77 -18.23 -33.26 -6.94
CA ASN A 77 -17.12 -33.24 -7.90
C ASN A 77 -16.14 -32.09 -7.66
N GLY A 78 -16.51 -31.09 -6.85
CA GLY A 78 -15.70 -29.92 -6.58
C GLY A 78 -14.33 -30.26 -5.97
N LYS A 79 -13.28 -29.72 -6.58
CA LYS A 79 -11.91 -29.88 -6.07
C LYS A 79 -11.55 -28.74 -5.12
N CYS A 80 -11.59 -29.02 -3.82
CA CYS A 80 -11.05 -28.11 -2.82
C CYS A 80 -9.52 -28.25 -2.77
N HIS A 81 -8.80 -27.17 -3.11
CA HIS A 81 -7.33 -27.20 -3.17
C HIS A 81 -6.67 -27.03 -1.79
N SER A 82 -7.29 -26.25 -0.90
CA SER A 82 -6.72 -25.82 0.38
C SER A 82 -7.65 -26.02 1.58
N GLY A 83 -8.96 -26.06 1.36
CA GLY A 83 -10.00 -26.31 2.35
C GLY A 83 -10.81 -27.56 2.04
N GLN A 84 -12.01 -27.66 2.61
CA GLN A 84 -12.92 -28.79 2.37
C GLN A 84 -14.39 -28.36 2.43
N LEU A 85 -15.25 -29.10 1.74
CA LEU A 85 -16.71 -28.95 1.77
C LEU A 85 -17.32 -30.11 2.56
N ILE A 86 -18.20 -29.78 3.50
CA ILE A 86 -18.93 -30.75 4.32
C ILE A 86 -20.41 -30.53 4.09
N TRP A 87 -21.03 -31.47 3.40
CA TRP A 87 -22.45 -31.41 3.10
C TRP A 87 -23.31 -31.95 4.25
N HIS A 88 -24.17 -31.10 4.78
CA HIS A 88 -25.26 -31.44 5.69
C HIS A 88 -26.57 -31.50 4.92
N ARG A 89 -27.12 -32.71 4.77
CA ARG A 89 -28.44 -32.97 4.15
C ARG A 89 -29.61 -32.58 5.06
N LYS A 90 -29.52 -31.41 5.68
CA LYS A 90 -30.52 -30.86 6.59
C LYS A 90 -30.44 -29.34 6.58
N GLN A 91 -31.51 -28.72 7.07
CA GLN A 91 -31.49 -27.29 7.35
C GLN A 91 -30.48 -26.96 8.45
N TRP A 92 -30.03 -25.71 8.49
CA TRP A 92 -29.23 -25.20 9.59
C TRP A 92 -30.09 -25.10 10.86
N ASP A 93 -29.41 -25.18 12.00
CA ASP A 93 -29.97 -25.07 13.34
C ASP A 93 -29.02 -24.27 14.25
N GLU A 94 -29.40 -24.05 15.51
CA GLU A 94 -28.61 -23.26 16.47
C GLU A 94 -27.20 -23.82 16.67
N THR A 95 -27.05 -25.15 16.64
CA THR A 95 -25.76 -25.83 16.83
C THR A 95 -24.86 -25.78 15.59
N SER A 96 -25.42 -25.43 14.44
CA SER A 96 -24.69 -25.38 13.18
C SER A 96 -23.56 -24.34 13.23
N PHE A 97 -23.76 -23.26 13.98
CA PHE A 97 -22.81 -22.15 14.12
C PHE A 97 -21.72 -22.37 15.18
N ASP A 98 -21.75 -23.46 15.95
CA ASP A 98 -20.77 -23.70 17.01
C ASP A 98 -19.33 -23.71 16.46
N GLY A 99 -18.50 -22.78 16.93
CA GLY A 99 -17.11 -22.60 16.48
C GLY A 99 -16.95 -22.01 15.08
N ALA A 100 -18.03 -21.58 14.42
CA ALA A 100 -17.96 -20.91 13.13
C ALA A 100 -17.44 -19.48 13.29
N VAL A 101 -16.57 -19.05 12.37
CA VAL A 101 -16.07 -17.66 12.33
C VAL A 101 -16.85 -16.77 11.36
N MET A 102 -17.56 -17.39 10.41
CA MET A 102 -18.32 -16.73 9.36
C MET A 102 -19.52 -17.58 8.97
N ALA A 103 -20.61 -16.91 8.61
CA ALA A 103 -21.85 -17.54 8.15
C ALA A 103 -22.39 -16.82 6.90
N ILE A 104 -22.67 -17.60 5.86
CA ILE A 104 -23.29 -17.13 4.61
C ILE A 104 -24.69 -17.72 4.51
N GLY A 105 -25.69 -16.88 4.27
CA GLY A 105 -27.07 -17.31 4.05
C GLY A 105 -27.56 -16.95 2.65
N ASP A 106 -28.20 -17.90 1.98
CA ASP A 106 -29.07 -17.68 0.83
C ASP A 106 -30.50 -17.99 1.29
N LEU A 107 -31.19 -16.94 1.74
CA LEU A 107 -32.43 -17.07 2.54
C LEU A 107 -33.53 -16.18 1.95
N GLU A 108 -34.73 -16.74 1.82
CA GLU A 108 -35.83 -16.06 1.13
C GLU A 108 -36.52 -15.02 2.02
N THR A 109 -36.87 -15.43 3.25
CA THR A 109 -37.77 -14.66 4.11
C THR A 109 -37.01 -13.73 5.08
N THR A 110 -37.60 -12.56 5.36
CA THR A 110 -37.09 -11.63 6.37
C THR A 110 -36.94 -12.28 7.74
N HIS A 111 -37.91 -13.10 8.15
CA HIS A 111 -37.88 -13.78 9.45
C HIS A 111 -36.66 -14.71 9.56
N GLU A 112 -36.42 -15.50 8.51
CA GLU A 112 -35.26 -16.39 8.44
C GLU A 112 -33.93 -15.62 8.43
N CYS A 113 -33.84 -14.53 7.65
CA CYS A 113 -32.67 -13.66 7.64
C CYS A 113 -32.31 -13.13 9.04
N VAL A 114 -33.32 -12.67 9.80
CA VAL A 114 -33.14 -12.19 11.17
C VAL A 114 -32.69 -13.33 12.10
N ARG A 115 -33.34 -14.49 12.02
CA ARG A 115 -33.00 -15.67 12.84
C ARG A 115 -31.57 -16.12 12.59
N PHE A 116 -31.19 -16.29 11.31
CA PHE A 116 -29.85 -16.69 10.91
C PHE A 116 -28.79 -15.73 11.45
N ARG A 117 -29.01 -14.41 11.26
CA ARG A 117 -28.09 -13.38 11.75
C ARG A 117 -27.93 -13.42 13.27
N LEU A 118 -29.02 -13.53 14.01
CA LEU A 118 -28.98 -13.52 15.47
C LEU A 118 -28.25 -14.76 16.01
N GLN A 119 -28.52 -15.94 15.47
CA GLN A 119 -27.91 -17.19 15.93
C GLN A 119 -26.41 -17.26 15.58
N ALA A 120 -26.04 -16.91 14.34
CA ALA A 120 -24.64 -16.84 13.93
C ALA A 120 -23.84 -15.84 14.79
N ASN A 121 -24.42 -14.66 15.06
CA ASN A 121 -23.78 -13.66 15.90
C ASN A 121 -23.62 -14.12 17.35
N ALA A 122 -24.60 -14.87 17.89
CA ALA A 122 -24.50 -15.43 19.24
C ALA A 122 -23.33 -16.42 19.36
N ALA A 123 -22.96 -17.11 18.27
CA ALA A 123 -21.78 -17.96 18.18
C ALA A 123 -20.48 -17.20 17.85
N GLY A 124 -20.53 -15.88 17.63
CA GLY A 124 -19.38 -15.04 17.28
C GLY A 124 -19.05 -15.00 15.78
N ALA A 125 -19.86 -15.60 14.92
CA ALA A 125 -19.65 -15.60 13.48
C ALA A 125 -20.14 -14.30 12.83
N VAL A 126 -19.34 -13.73 11.91
CA VAL A 126 -19.79 -12.60 11.08
C VAL A 126 -20.70 -13.09 9.96
N VAL A 127 -21.73 -12.30 9.62
CA VAL A 127 -22.82 -12.74 8.74
C VAL A 127 -22.85 -11.98 7.42
N ASN A 128 -23.04 -12.70 6.32
CA ASN A 128 -23.40 -12.15 5.02
C ASN A 128 -24.61 -12.95 4.47
N ILE A 129 -25.65 -12.24 4.04
CA ILE A 129 -26.83 -12.85 3.43
C ILE A 129 -26.91 -12.35 1.97
N ILE A 130 -26.94 -13.28 1.03
CA ILE A 130 -26.90 -13.02 -0.41
C ILE A 130 -28.10 -12.14 -0.77
N ASP A 131 -27.86 -11.09 -1.56
CA ASP A 131 -28.86 -10.12 -2.01
C ASP A 131 -29.68 -9.40 -0.91
N LYS A 132 -29.27 -9.51 0.36
CA LYS A 132 -29.94 -8.89 1.51
C LYS A 132 -28.99 -8.01 2.33
N PRO A 133 -28.45 -6.89 1.77
CA PRO A 133 -27.41 -6.07 2.41
C PRO A 133 -27.79 -5.53 3.80
N ALA A 134 -29.07 -5.33 4.09
CA ALA A 134 -29.56 -4.87 5.40
C ALA A 134 -29.24 -5.85 6.56
N TYR A 135 -28.96 -7.11 6.26
CA TYR A 135 -28.65 -8.16 7.25
C TYR A 135 -27.16 -8.55 7.25
N CYS A 136 -26.34 -7.92 6.40
CA CYS A 136 -24.93 -8.20 6.27
C CYS A 136 -24.07 -7.35 7.21
N GLN A 137 -22.98 -7.92 7.70
CA GLN A 137 -21.92 -7.20 8.44
C GLN A 137 -20.68 -6.94 7.57
N PHE A 138 -20.56 -7.68 6.48
CA PHE A 138 -19.51 -7.50 5.48
C PHE A 138 -20.08 -7.79 4.09
N GLN A 139 -19.37 -7.34 3.07
CA GLN A 139 -19.73 -7.55 1.67
C GLN A 139 -18.54 -8.18 0.95
N PHE A 140 -18.83 -8.99 -0.05
CA PHE A 140 -17.81 -9.45 -0.98
C PHE A 140 -17.68 -8.45 -2.12
N GLY A 141 -16.46 -7.92 -2.30
CA GLY A 141 -16.12 -7.12 -3.46
C GLY A 141 -15.76 -7.98 -4.68
N SER A 142 -15.39 -7.33 -5.78
CA SER A 142 -14.71 -8.00 -6.89
C SER A 142 -13.33 -8.45 -6.43
N ILE A 143 -12.96 -9.69 -6.71
CA ILE A 143 -11.69 -10.28 -6.31
C ILE A 143 -10.83 -10.52 -7.56
N VAL A 144 -9.61 -9.98 -7.56
CA VAL A 144 -8.55 -10.43 -8.47
C VAL A 144 -7.68 -11.41 -7.72
N ASN A 145 -7.71 -12.66 -8.16
CA ASN A 145 -6.90 -13.73 -7.58
C ASN A 145 -5.69 -14.05 -8.46
N ARG A 146 -4.50 -13.79 -7.92
CA ARG A 146 -3.19 -14.21 -8.42
C ARG A 146 -2.39 -14.79 -7.25
N SER A 147 -3.04 -15.66 -6.47
CA SER A 147 -2.53 -16.19 -5.20
C SER A 147 -1.04 -16.51 -5.28
N PRO A 148 -0.22 -16.01 -4.33
CA PRO A 148 -0.62 -15.36 -3.07
C PRO A 148 -0.99 -13.87 -3.17
N VAL A 149 -0.96 -13.27 -4.37
CA VAL A 149 -1.38 -11.87 -4.56
C VAL A 149 -2.89 -11.81 -4.75
N VAL A 150 -3.59 -11.19 -3.82
CA VAL A 150 -5.05 -11.02 -3.86
C VAL A 150 -5.40 -9.55 -3.73
N ILE A 151 -6.33 -9.09 -4.57
CA ILE A 151 -6.86 -7.72 -4.52
C ILE A 151 -8.37 -7.79 -4.37
N GLY A 152 -8.89 -7.13 -3.32
CA GLY A 152 -10.32 -6.88 -3.14
C GLY A 152 -10.67 -5.48 -3.64
N ILE A 153 -11.75 -5.38 -4.42
CA ILE A 153 -12.27 -4.13 -4.97
C ILE A 153 -13.70 -3.95 -4.46
N SER A 154 -13.95 -2.91 -3.67
CA SER A 154 -15.30 -2.55 -3.25
C SER A 154 -15.75 -1.26 -3.92
N THR A 155 -17.01 -1.23 -4.35
CA THR A 155 -17.70 -0.02 -4.81
C THR A 155 -18.86 0.34 -3.89
N ASP A 156 -18.92 -0.24 -2.69
CA ASP A 156 -20.01 -0.08 -1.71
C ASP A 156 -21.41 -0.26 -2.34
N GLY A 157 -21.53 -1.26 -3.23
CA GLY A 157 -22.77 -1.54 -3.96
C GLY A 157 -23.18 -0.50 -5.03
N ALA A 158 -22.53 0.67 -5.11
CA ALA A 158 -22.99 1.77 -5.96
C ALA A 158 -22.80 1.56 -7.47
N ALA A 159 -21.82 0.76 -7.89
CA ALA A 159 -21.50 0.60 -9.31
C ALA A 159 -20.85 -0.77 -9.63
N PRO A 160 -21.63 -1.85 -9.74
CA PRO A 160 -21.12 -3.18 -10.08
C PRO A 160 -20.30 -3.19 -11.39
N ILE A 161 -20.77 -2.48 -12.42
CA ILE A 161 -20.07 -2.38 -13.72
C ILE A 161 -18.70 -1.69 -13.58
N LEU A 162 -18.60 -0.65 -12.73
CA LEU A 162 -17.33 0.00 -12.45
C LEU A 162 -16.37 -0.97 -11.74
N GLY A 163 -16.87 -1.72 -10.75
CA GLY A 163 -16.08 -2.75 -10.07
C GLY A 163 -15.52 -3.79 -11.05
N GLN A 164 -16.31 -4.22 -12.04
CA GLN A 164 -15.85 -5.14 -13.08
C GLN A 164 -14.85 -4.49 -14.06
N ALA A 165 -15.02 -3.21 -14.40
CA ALA A 165 -14.06 -2.50 -15.24
C ALA A 165 -12.68 -2.36 -14.54
N ILE A 166 -12.68 -2.00 -13.25
CA ILE A 166 -11.47 -1.93 -12.43
C ILE A 166 -10.81 -3.29 -12.34
N ARG A 167 -11.59 -4.35 -12.06
CA ARG A 167 -11.10 -5.74 -12.01
C ARG A 167 -10.37 -6.12 -13.30
N ARG A 168 -11.01 -5.96 -14.46
CA ARG A 168 -10.43 -6.28 -15.76
C ARG A 168 -9.13 -5.53 -16.03
N ARG A 169 -9.07 -4.25 -15.65
CA ARG A 169 -7.85 -3.44 -15.82
C ARG A 169 -6.71 -3.96 -14.93
N ILE A 170 -7.00 -4.31 -13.68
CA ILE A 170 -6.00 -4.87 -12.76
C ILE A 170 -5.55 -6.25 -13.23
N GLU A 171 -6.46 -7.11 -13.69
CA GLU A 171 -6.13 -8.42 -14.27
C GLU A 171 -5.21 -8.31 -15.49
N SER A 172 -5.35 -7.26 -16.30
CA SER A 172 -4.44 -6.99 -17.42
C SER A 172 -3.03 -6.55 -17.00
N LEU A 173 -2.91 -5.94 -15.81
CA LEU A 173 -1.63 -5.50 -15.26
C LEU A 173 -0.92 -6.62 -14.48
N LEU A 174 -1.68 -7.55 -13.90
CA LEU A 174 -1.19 -8.67 -13.11
C LEU A 174 -1.35 -9.97 -13.90
N SER A 175 -0.33 -10.28 -14.71
CA SER A 175 -0.23 -11.53 -15.46
C SER A 175 -0.30 -12.76 -14.55
N ALA A 176 -0.65 -13.91 -15.10
CA ALA A 176 -0.72 -15.18 -14.35
C ALA A 176 0.61 -15.55 -13.67
N THR A 177 1.74 -15.15 -14.26
CA THR A 177 3.10 -15.33 -13.73
C THR A 177 3.36 -14.61 -12.41
N MET A 178 2.46 -13.72 -11.96
CA MET A 178 2.62 -13.01 -10.69
C MET A 178 2.62 -13.97 -9.49
N ALA A 179 1.89 -15.08 -9.59
CA ALA A 179 1.92 -16.15 -8.58
C ALA A 179 3.35 -16.72 -8.43
N ASP A 180 3.95 -17.09 -9.56
CA ASP A 180 5.32 -17.62 -9.63
C ASP A 180 6.37 -16.62 -9.12
N TRP A 181 6.19 -15.32 -9.44
CA TRP A 181 7.05 -14.25 -8.95
C TRP A 181 6.92 -14.07 -7.44
N ALA A 182 5.71 -14.14 -6.88
CA ALA A 182 5.52 -14.08 -5.45
C ALA A 182 6.09 -15.31 -4.73
N ASP A 183 6.02 -16.50 -5.34
CA ASP A 183 6.70 -17.70 -4.86
C ASP A 183 8.21 -17.56 -4.88
N LEU A 184 8.77 -17.03 -5.97
CA LEU A 184 10.20 -16.73 -6.05
C LEU A 184 10.60 -15.72 -4.97
N ALA A 185 9.81 -14.67 -4.75
CA ALA A 185 10.07 -13.69 -3.68
C ALA A 185 10.13 -14.35 -2.30
N ARG A 186 9.21 -15.28 -2.00
CA ARG A 186 9.24 -16.05 -0.74
C ARG A 186 10.51 -16.88 -0.60
N ARG A 187 10.93 -17.57 -1.67
CA ARG A 187 12.13 -18.42 -1.68
C ARG A 187 13.44 -17.62 -1.59
N VAL A 188 13.50 -16.46 -2.25
CA VAL A 188 14.69 -15.60 -2.32
C VAL A 188 14.86 -14.74 -1.07
N ARG A 189 13.76 -14.40 -0.37
CA ARG A 189 13.77 -13.51 0.80
C ARG A 189 14.79 -13.90 1.87
N PRO A 190 14.92 -15.17 2.32
CA PRO A 190 15.94 -15.55 3.30
C PRO A 190 17.37 -15.25 2.83
N ALA A 191 17.68 -15.54 1.56
CA ALA A 191 19.00 -15.24 0.98
C ALA A 191 19.25 -13.73 0.93
N VAL A 192 18.28 -12.92 0.49
CA VAL A 192 18.38 -11.45 0.49
C VAL A 192 18.65 -10.89 1.87
N LEU A 193 18.00 -11.43 2.91
CA LEU A 193 18.21 -11.02 4.29
C LEU A 193 19.63 -11.36 4.80
N ARG A 194 20.22 -12.47 4.33
CA ARG A 194 21.61 -12.86 4.67
C ARG A 194 22.66 -12.03 3.91
N HIS A 195 22.46 -11.80 2.62
CA HIS A 195 23.49 -11.21 1.75
C HIS A 195 23.44 -9.68 1.66
N LEU A 196 22.29 -9.05 1.89
CA LEU A 196 22.13 -7.60 1.79
C LEU A 196 21.89 -6.96 3.15
N THR A 197 22.55 -5.82 3.38
CA THR A 197 22.33 -4.98 4.57
C THR A 197 20.94 -4.36 4.56
N ALA A 198 20.37 -4.16 5.75
CA ALA A 198 19.03 -3.58 5.89
C ALA A 198 18.98 -2.13 5.36
N GLY A 199 17.82 -1.73 4.83
CA GLY A 199 17.60 -0.41 4.26
C GLY A 199 17.76 -0.39 2.74
N ALA A 200 18.57 0.55 2.22
CA ALA A 200 18.63 0.85 0.79
C ALA A 200 19.04 -0.34 -0.10
N PRO A 201 20.03 -1.19 0.26
CA PRO A 201 20.41 -2.32 -0.59
C PRO A 201 19.29 -3.34 -0.78
N ARG A 202 18.61 -3.75 0.30
CA ARG A 202 17.43 -4.63 0.21
C ARG A 202 16.31 -3.98 -0.58
N ARG A 203 16.06 -2.68 -0.37
CA ARG A 203 15.02 -1.94 -1.09
C ARG A 203 15.28 -1.96 -2.60
N ARG A 204 16.50 -1.63 -3.03
CA ARG A 204 16.91 -1.65 -4.45
C ARG A 204 16.73 -3.01 -5.08
N PHE A 205 17.12 -4.06 -4.36
CA PHE A 205 16.89 -5.43 -4.82
C PHE A 205 15.39 -5.68 -5.04
N TRP A 206 14.52 -5.35 -4.07
CA TRP A 206 13.08 -5.57 -4.21
C TRP A 206 12.44 -4.70 -5.29
N GLU A 207 12.89 -3.47 -5.48
CA GLU A 207 12.43 -2.61 -6.58
C GLU A 207 12.85 -3.20 -7.94
N GLY A 208 14.11 -3.63 -8.10
CA GLY A 208 14.57 -4.29 -9.32
C GLY A 208 13.87 -5.63 -9.56
N PHE A 209 13.57 -6.37 -8.49
CA PHE A 209 12.78 -7.60 -8.55
C PHE A 209 11.36 -7.33 -9.07
N VAL A 210 10.71 -6.27 -8.58
CA VAL A 210 9.38 -5.85 -9.06
C VAL A 210 9.46 -5.41 -10.52
N ASP A 211 10.47 -4.63 -10.91
CA ASP A 211 10.65 -4.22 -12.31
C ASP A 211 10.76 -5.45 -13.24
N LEU A 212 11.50 -6.48 -12.82
CA LEU A 212 11.57 -7.75 -13.55
C LEU A 212 10.21 -8.47 -13.57
N ALA A 213 9.49 -8.50 -12.46
CA ALA A 213 8.17 -9.15 -12.37
C ALA A 213 7.15 -8.54 -13.34
N PHE A 214 7.20 -7.23 -13.55
CA PHE A 214 6.31 -6.51 -14.47
C PHE A 214 6.86 -6.38 -15.90
N SER A 215 8.09 -6.81 -16.16
CA SER A 215 8.71 -6.73 -17.50
C SER A 215 8.15 -7.75 -18.52
N GLY A 216 7.31 -8.69 -18.07
CA GLY A 216 6.84 -9.81 -18.89
C GLY A 216 7.86 -10.94 -19.05
N ARG A 217 9.02 -10.87 -18.38
CA ARG A 217 10.01 -11.95 -18.31
C ARG A 217 9.40 -13.17 -17.59
N LYS A 218 9.71 -14.38 -18.09
CA LYS A 218 9.41 -15.63 -17.36
C LYS A 218 10.16 -15.65 -16.04
N VAL A 219 9.55 -16.24 -15.01
CA VAL A 219 10.19 -16.41 -13.71
C VAL A 219 11.44 -17.28 -13.90
N PRO A 220 12.62 -16.81 -13.50
CA PRO A 220 13.83 -17.59 -13.62
C PRO A 220 13.76 -18.81 -12.70
N ASP A 221 14.24 -19.96 -13.19
CA ASP A 221 14.47 -21.12 -12.34
C ASP A 221 15.80 -20.94 -11.62
N VAL A 222 15.73 -20.53 -10.36
CA VAL A 222 16.91 -20.13 -9.59
C VAL A 222 17.28 -21.27 -8.64
N SER A 223 18.20 -22.15 -9.06
CA SER A 223 18.79 -23.16 -8.19
C SER A 223 19.80 -22.55 -7.19
N HIS A 224 20.46 -21.45 -7.59
CA HIS A 224 21.42 -20.70 -6.77
C HIS A 224 21.02 -19.23 -6.67
N PHE A 225 20.52 -18.82 -5.50
CA PHE A 225 19.98 -17.47 -5.30
C PHE A 225 21.03 -16.36 -5.35
N ASP A 226 22.30 -16.66 -5.09
CA ASP A 226 23.35 -15.65 -4.96
C ASP A 226 23.65 -14.93 -6.27
N GLY A 227 23.71 -15.68 -7.38
CA GLY A 227 23.90 -15.10 -8.72
C GLY A 227 22.75 -14.19 -9.13
N PHE A 228 21.51 -14.61 -8.83
CA PHE A 228 20.31 -13.81 -9.09
C PHE A 228 20.27 -12.54 -8.23
N ILE A 229 20.63 -12.62 -6.94
CA ILE A 229 20.71 -11.45 -6.06
C ILE A 229 21.73 -10.44 -6.60
N ALA A 230 22.90 -10.91 -7.04
CA ALA A 230 23.93 -10.05 -7.61
C ALA A 230 23.49 -9.42 -8.94
N GLU A 231 22.82 -10.16 -9.83
CA GLU A 231 22.24 -9.65 -11.07
C GLU A 231 21.25 -8.52 -10.79
N VAL A 232 20.25 -8.78 -9.94
CA VAL A 232 19.19 -7.82 -9.63
C VAL A 232 19.72 -6.59 -8.90
N ALA A 233 20.67 -6.78 -7.97
CA ALA A 233 21.33 -5.67 -7.29
C ALA A 233 22.13 -4.77 -8.26
N ARG A 234 22.67 -5.33 -9.35
CA ARG A 234 23.38 -4.59 -10.40
C ARG A 234 22.43 -3.83 -11.34
N LEU A 235 21.25 -4.37 -11.63
CA LEU A 235 20.26 -3.73 -12.53
C LEU A 235 19.85 -2.32 -12.05
N LYS A 236 19.88 -2.06 -10.73
CA LYS A 236 19.69 -0.73 -10.12
C LYS A 236 20.93 -0.24 -9.38
N GLY A 237 22.12 -0.45 -9.94
CA GLY A 237 23.36 0.17 -9.49
C GLY A 237 23.45 1.69 -9.72
N LYS A 238 22.32 2.43 -9.69
CA LYS A 238 22.38 3.89 -9.70
C LYS A 238 22.84 4.37 -8.32
N PRO A 239 23.70 5.41 -8.23
CA PRO A 239 23.98 6.06 -6.96
C PRO A 239 22.66 6.52 -6.33
N GLY A 240 22.61 6.63 -5.00
CA GLY A 240 21.47 7.29 -4.36
C GLY A 240 21.29 8.69 -4.94
N THR A 241 20.06 9.16 -5.07
CA THR A 241 19.79 10.48 -5.64
C THR A 241 19.47 11.46 -4.51
N VAL A 242 19.81 12.72 -4.70
CA VAL A 242 19.36 13.82 -3.83
C VAL A 242 18.34 14.64 -4.60
N THR A 243 17.10 14.67 -4.12
CA THR A 243 16.03 15.46 -4.74
C THR A 243 15.71 16.66 -3.87
N PHE A 244 15.94 17.86 -4.38
CA PHE A 244 15.51 19.10 -3.77
C PHE A 244 14.06 19.38 -4.14
N ILE A 245 13.23 19.69 -3.15
CA ILE A 245 11.82 20.04 -3.36
C ILE A 245 11.60 21.42 -2.75
N ASP A 246 11.17 22.36 -3.58
CA ASP A 246 10.71 23.65 -3.11
C ASP A 246 9.36 23.50 -2.39
N ALA A 247 9.38 23.75 -1.09
CA ALA A 247 8.23 23.74 -0.20
C ALA A 247 7.98 25.13 0.42
N SER A 248 8.55 26.19 -0.16
CA SER A 248 8.51 27.56 0.37
C SER A 248 7.10 28.13 0.53
N HIS A 249 6.16 27.70 -0.32
CA HIS A 249 4.75 28.09 -0.21
C HIS A 249 4.02 27.43 0.97
N GLY A 250 4.61 26.39 1.59
CA GLY A 250 4.08 25.73 2.78
C GLY A 250 2.79 24.92 2.58
N GLU A 251 2.06 25.11 1.48
CA GLU A 251 0.81 24.40 1.20
C GLU A 251 1.08 23.06 0.48
N SER A 252 0.74 21.94 1.13
CA SER A 252 0.93 20.60 0.57
C SER A 252 0.17 20.37 -0.75
N ASP A 253 -0.94 21.09 -0.94
CA ASP A 253 -1.84 20.92 -2.07
C ASP A 253 -1.32 21.65 -3.33
N LEU A 254 -0.29 22.50 -3.17
CA LEU A 254 0.42 23.20 -4.25
C LEU A 254 1.71 22.50 -4.67
N LEU A 255 2.00 21.33 -4.10
CA LEU A 255 3.15 20.53 -4.54
C LEU A 255 2.85 19.85 -5.88
N PRO A 256 3.76 19.93 -6.86
CA PRO A 256 3.59 19.19 -8.10
C PRO A 256 3.53 17.68 -7.84
N MET A 257 2.83 16.95 -8.71
CA MET A 257 2.77 15.48 -8.62
C MET A 257 4.16 14.82 -8.61
N ARG A 258 5.16 15.44 -9.26
CA ARG A 258 6.56 14.97 -9.22
C ARG A 258 7.16 15.06 -7.81
N ALA A 259 6.86 16.12 -7.05
CA ALA A 259 7.32 16.30 -5.68
C ALA A 259 6.66 15.27 -4.74
N ILE A 260 5.36 15.04 -4.89
CA ILE A 260 4.64 14.02 -4.11
C ILE A 260 5.22 12.62 -4.39
N ARG A 261 5.47 12.29 -5.66
CA ARG A 261 6.12 11.02 -6.04
C ARG A 261 7.52 10.90 -5.46
N ALA A 262 8.30 11.98 -5.45
CA ALA A 262 9.62 12.00 -4.84
C ALA A 262 9.56 11.76 -3.32
N LEU A 263 8.61 12.39 -2.62
CA LEU A 263 8.36 12.19 -1.18
C LEU A 263 7.93 10.75 -0.86
N GLN A 264 7.04 10.17 -1.65
CA GLN A 264 6.62 8.77 -1.50
C GLN A 264 7.76 7.79 -1.78
N GLY A 265 8.68 8.16 -2.66
CA GLY A 265 9.88 7.38 -2.99
C GLY A 265 11.06 7.60 -2.04
N ALA A 266 11.02 8.55 -1.10
CA ALA A 266 12.17 8.91 -0.27
C ALA A 266 12.54 7.82 0.75
N ASP A 267 13.84 7.61 0.98
CA ASP A 267 14.35 6.84 2.13
C ASP A 267 14.58 7.75 3.34
N VAL A 268 15.07 8.96 3.08
CA VAL A 268 15.36 9.98 4.09
C VAL A 268 14.83 11.32 3.61
N ILE A 269 14.17 12.04 4.50
CA ILE A 269 13.71 13.40 4.25
C ILE A 269 14.45 14.32 5.22
N LEU A 270 15.28 15.21 4.67
CA LEU A 270 15.96 16.28 5.37
C LEU A 270 15.09 17.54 5.28
N HIS A 271 14.75 18.11 6.44
CA HIS A 271 13.89 19.29 6.49
C HIS A 271 14.31 20.25 7.61
N GLY A 272 14.10 21.54 7.38
CA GLY A 272 14.33 22.57 8.38
C GLY A 272 13.25 22.61 9.47
N PRO A 273 13.47 23.41 10.53
CA PRO A 273 12.46 23.66 11.55
C PRO A 273 11.26 24.47 11.02
N ALA A 274 11.45 25.25 9.96
CA ALA A 274 10.42 26.07 9.34
C ALA A 274 9.51 25.29 8.35
N THR A 275 9.82 24.03 8.05
CA THR A 275 9.06 23.23 7.08
C THR A 275 7.66 22.90 7.59
N ASN A 276 6.63 23.06 6.73
CA ASN A 276 5.28 22.61 7.09
C ASN A 276 5.24 21.09 7.26
N LEU A 277 4.81 20.64 8.44
CA LEU A 277 4.65 19.22 8.77
C LEU A 277 3.63 18.51 7.87
N ASP A 278 2.65 19.21 7.29
CA ASP A 278 1.66 18.60 6.40
C ASP A 278 2.32 17.99 5.14
N ILE A 279 3.42 18.58 4.66
CA ILE A 279 4.19 18.07 3.53
C ILE A 279 4.90 16.75 3.89
N LEU A 280 5.35 16.61 5.15
CA LEU A 280 6.00 15.40 5.64
C LEU A 280 5.01 14.22 5.74
N GLU A 281 3.72 14.49 5.92
CA GLU A 281 2.68 13.44 5.96
C GLU A 281 2.39 12.84 4.57
N LEU A 282 2.76 13.52 3.48
CA LEU A 282 2.66 12.98 2.11
C LEU A 282 3.71 11.89 1.81
N ALA A 283 4.77 11.83 2.62
CA ALA A 283 5.79 10.82 2.50
C ALA A 283 5.31 9.45 2.97
N ARG A 284 5.94 8.40 2.44
CA ARG A 284 5.74 7.03 2.93
C ARG A 284 6.08 6.91 4.42
N ARG A 285 5.36 6.04 5.13
CA ARG A 285 5.45 5.89 6.59
C ARG A 285 6.84 5.48 7.09
N GLU A 286 7.60 4.74 6.28
CA GLU A 286 8.91 4.22 6.63
C GLU A 286 10.07 5.19 6.31
N ALA A 287 9.79 6.34 5.66
CA ALA A 287 10.82 7.33 5.37
C ALA A 287 11.36 7.93 6.67
N LYS A 288 12.68 7.93 6.84
CA LYS A 288 13.32 8.55 8.01
C LYS A 288 13.26 10.07 7.87
N ARG A 289 12.56 10.74 8.78
CA ARG A 289 12.50 12.20 8.85
C ARG A 289 13.63 12.70 9.74
N GLN A 290 14.47 13.60 9.23
CA GLN A 290 15.61 14.14 9.95
C GLN A 290 15.56 15.67 9.86
N THR A 291 15.50 16.31 11.02
CA THR A 291 15.61 17.77 11.12
C THR A 291 17.05 18.19 10.93
N ILE A 292 17.25 19.28 10.20
CA ILE A 292 18.53 19.97 10.03
C ILE A 292 18.42 21.39 10.58
N ASP A 293 19.49 21.87 11.22
CA ASP A 293 19.54 23.23 11.76
C ASP A 293 19.94 24.22 10.66
N GLU A 294 18.94 24.87 10.08
CA GLU A 294 19.14 25.92 9.07
C GLU A 294 19.83 27.17 9.67
N ALA A 295 19.72 27.40 10.99
CA ALA A 295 20.34 28.54 11.68
C ALA A 295 21.84 28.38 11.96
N GLN A 296 22.33 27.16 12.21
CA GLN A 296 23.78 26.89 12.33
C GLN A 296 24.46 26.84 10.96
N SER A 297 23.68 26.78 9.87
CA SER A 297 24.19 26.68 8.50
C SER A 297 24.80 27.98 7.97
N PHE A 298 24.70 29.10 8.71
CA PHE A 298 25.21 30.42 8.30
C PHE A 298 26.33 30.99 9.20
N ALA A 299 26.65 30.37 10.34
CA ALA A 299 27.42 31.06 11.38
C ALA A 299 28.96 31.00 11.23
N ASP A 300 29.56 29.92 10.70
CA ASP A 300 31.01 29.69 10.90
C ASP A 300 31.80 29.15 9.68
N GLY A 301 31.37 29.44 8.45
CA GLY A 301 32.25 29.30 7.26
C GLY A 301 32.73 27.88 6.87
N GLU A 302 32.39 26.83 7.62
CA GLU A 302 32.70 25.44 7.28
C GLU A 302 31.40 24.64 7.01
N PHE A 303 31.06 24.48 5.73
CA PHE A 303 29.82 23.88 5.19
C PHE A 303 29.72 22.34 5.30
N VAL A 304 30.21 21.74 6.38
CA VAL A 304 30.58 20.31 6.36
C VAL A 304 29.42 19.38 6.76
N SER A 305 28.46 19.78 7.62
CA SER A 305 27.57 18.78 8.26
C SER A 305 26.40 18.24 7.41
N THR A 306 25.66 19.10 6.70
CA THR A 306 24.46 18.67 5.93
C THR A 306 24.83 18.06 4.58
N VAL A 307 25.79 18.65 3.86
CA VAL A 307 26.28 18.13 2.58
C VAL A 307 26.94 16.78 2.77
N ASP A 308 27.85 16.63 3.73
CA ASP A 308 28.50 15.32 3.98
C ASP A 308 27.48 14.25 4.34
N ARG A 309 26.41 14.64 5.04
CA ARG A 309 25.30 13.74 5.33
C ARG A 309 24.52 13.35 4.08
N MET A 310 24.20 14.30 3.20
CA MET A 310 23.55 14.01 1.91
C MET A 310 24.41 13.09 1.05
N VAL A 311 25.72 13.36 0.98
CA VAL A 311 26.71 12.54 0.27
C VAL A 311 26.77 11.14 0.86
N ALA A 312 26.93 10.99 2.17
CA ALA A 312 27.00 9.68 2.83
C ALA A 312 25.71 8.88 2.63
N LEU A 313 24.55 9.53 2.71
CA LEU A 313 23.26 8.88 2.48
C LEU A 313 23.10 8.46 1.01
N SER A 314 23.45 9.32 0.06
CA SER A 314 23.43 9.03 -1.38
C SER A 314 24.41 7.90 -1.76
N GLN A 315 25.64 7.93 -1.24
CA GLN A 315 26.65 6.88 -1.44
C GLN A 315 26.22 5.55 -0.82
N SER A 316 25.49 5.58 0.30
CA SER A 316 24.83 4.39 0.86
C SER A 316 23.62 3.92 0.05
N GLY A 317 23.31 4.65 -1.02
CA GLY A 317 22.33 4.29 -2.01
C GLY A 317 20.90 4.76 -1.76
N LYS A 318 20.72 5.68 -0.81
CA LYS A 318 19.40 6.18 -0.42
C LYS A 318 18.92 7.26 -1.37
N HIS A 319 17.61 7.29 -1.60
CA HIS A 319 16.95 8.47 -2.15
C HIS A 319 16.72 9.47 -1.01
N VAL A 320 17.47 10.58 -1.05
CA VAL A 320 17.39 11.66 -0.07
C VAL A 320 16.53 12.76 -0.65
N VAL A 321 15.51 13.19 0.08
CA VAL A 321 14.74 14.40 -0.26
C VAL A 321 15.16 15.53 0.66
N ARG A 322 15.56 16.67 0.11
CA ARG A 322 15.83 17.92 0.83
C ARG A 322 14.66 18.87 0.60
N LEU A 323 13.85 19.09 1.63
CA LEU A 323 12.74 20.06 1.60
C LEU A 323 13.27 21.46 1.87
N LEU A 324 13.02 22.40 0.98
CA LEU A 324 13.45 23.80 1.10
C LEU A 324 12.28 24.64 1.62
N ALA A 325 12.47 25.33 2.75
CA ALA A 325 11.45 26.19 3.36
C ALA A 325 11.46 27.64 2.82
N THR A 326 12.46 28.01 2.03
CA THR A 326 12.64 29.32 1.40
C THR A 326 12.80 29.18 -0.12
N ASP A 327 12.52 30.25 -0.88
CA ASP A 327 12.68 30.25 -2.34
C ASP A 327 14.13 29.84 -2.69
N PRO A 328 14.34 28.78 -3.49
CA PRO A 328 15.66 28.27 -3.81
C PRO A 328 16.58 29.28 -4.51
N ARG A 329 16.02 30.31 -5.16
CA ARG A 329 16.81 31.35 -5.85
C ARG A 329 17.42 32.38 -4.88
N ASP A 330 16.75 32.59 -3.75
CA ASP A 330 17.21 33.50 -2.70
C ASP A 330 18.09 32.77 -1.68
N SER A 331 18.21 31.45 -1.80
CA SER A 331 18.98 30.59 -0.91
C SER A 331 20.40 30.38 -1.44
N GLN A 332 21.33 31.25 -1.03
CA GLN A 332 22.78 31.02 -1.20
C GLN A 332 23.18 29.64 -0.64
N GLN A 333 22.53 29.21 0.45
CA GLN A 333 22.74 27.90 1.04
C GLN A 333 22.45 26.75 0.06
N MET A 334 21.33 26.79 -0.66
CA MET A 334 20.97 25.74 -1.61
C MET A 334 21.95 25.67 -2.79
N GLN A 335 22.43 26.82 -3.27
CA GLN A 335 23.43 26.87 -4.35
C GLN A 335 24.75 26.26 -3.89
N CYS A 336 25.23 26.57 -2.68
CA CYS A 336 26.42 25.95 -2.11
C CYS A 336 26.24 24.44 -1.87
N GLU A 337 25.07 24.01 -1.38
CA GLU A 337 24.74 22.58 -1.21
C GLU A 337 24.76 21.84 -2.55
N LEU A 338 24.17 22.42 -3.60
CA LEU A 338 24.16 21.84 -4.95
C LEU A 338 25.56 21.76 -5.53
N GLN A 339 26.35 22.84 -5.50
CA GLN A 339 27.71 22.86 -6.02
C GLN A 339 28.56 21.76 -5.36
N SER A 340 28.49 21.66 -4.03
CA SER A 340 29.25 20.65 -3.29
C SER A 340 28.83 19.21 -3.61
N LEU A 341 27.56 18.98 -3.98
CA LEU A 341 27.08 17.68 -4.44
C LEU A 341 27.53 17.38 -5.87
N THR A 342 27.53 18.40 -6.74
CA THR A 342 28.03 18.31 -8.12
C THR A 342 29.52 17.97 -8.14
N ASP A 343 30.35 18.67 -7.35
CA ASP A 343 31.79 18.42 -7.23
C ASP A 343 32.08 16.97 -6.79
N ARG A 344 31.21 16.41 -5.96
CA ARG A 344 31.30 15.03 -5.44
C ARG A 344 30.57 14.00 -6.31
N HIS A 345 30.13 14.39 -7.51
CA HIS A 345 29.49 13.53 -8.51
C HIS A 345 28.24 12.81 -7.98
N ILE A 346 27.48 13.46 -7.10
CA ILE A 346 26.22 12.93 -6.57
C ILE A 346 25.08 13.29 -7.52
N PRO A 347 24.27 12.33 -7.99
CA PRO A 347 23.12 12.65 -8.83
C PRO A 347 22.09 13.48 -8.07
N THR A 348 21.85 14.71 -8.54
CA THR A 348 20.86 15.62 -7.97
C THR A 348 19.69 15.85 -8.93
N ALA A 349 18.53 16.19 -8.38
CA ALA A 349 17.38 16.69 -9.12
C ALA A 349 16.70 17.77 -8.30
N ALA A 350 16.15 18.80 -8.95
CA ALA A 350 15.31 19.78 -8.29
C ALA A 350 13.89 19.77 -8.85
N ILE A 351 12.91 19.90 -7.97
CA ILE A 351 11.49 19.98 -8.30
C ILE A 351 10.97 21.35 -7.87
N PRO A 352 10.66 22.25 -8.82
CA PRO A 352 10.12 23.57 -8.53
C PRO A 352 8.67 23.52 -8.04
N PRO A 353 8.14 24.63 -7.51
CA PRO A 353 6.72 24.74 -7.17
C PRO A 353 5.86 24.85 -8.43
N LEU A 354 4.57 24.48 -8.34
CA LEU A 354 3.62 24.47 -9.47
C LEU A 354 3.53 25.81 -10.21
N ALA A 355 3.68 26.92 -9.50
CA ALA A 355 3.54 28.25 -10.09
C ALA A 355 4.65 28.63 -11.09
N ARG A 356 5.76 27.89 -11.17
CA ARG A 356 7.00 28.34 -11.86
C ARG A 356 7.82 27.23 -12.51
N GLU A 357 7.19 26.20 -13.07
CA GLU A 357 7.88 25.02 -13.65
C GLU A 357 8.84 25.37 -14.81
N GLU A 358 8.58 26.43 -15.58
CA GLU A 358 9.39 26.84 -16.75
C GLU A 358 10.62 27.72 -16.40
N GLN A 359 10.52 28.61 -15.40
CA GLN A 359 11.60 29.56 -15.07
C GLN A 359 12.68 28.96 -14.15
N PHE A 360 12.35 27.91 -13.41
CA PHE A 360 13.25 27.28 -12.44
C PHE A 360 14.26 26.33 -13.07
N ARG A 361 13.90 25.67 -14.20
CA ARG A 361 14.84 24.82 -14.95
C ARG A 361 16.06 25.61 -15.42
N HIS A 362 15.88 26.85 -15.88
CA HIS A 362 16.98 27.68 -16.36
C HIS A 362 18.01 28.06 -15.28
N GLY A 363 17.59 28.27 -14.03
CA GLY A 363 18.52 28.56 -12.92
C GLY A 363 19.23 27.31 -12.40
N PHE A 364 18.56 26.15 -12.41
CA PHE A 364 19.15 24.87 -12.02
C PHE A 364 20.13 24.34 -13.08
N ASP A 365 19.75 24.40 -14.36
CA ASP A 365 20.58 23.93 -15.47
C ASP A 365 21.85 24.80 -15.64
N ALA A 366 21.82 26.07 -15.23
CA ALA A 366 23.00 26.95 -15.25
C ALA A 366 24.06 26.56 -14.20
N VAL A 367 23.65 26.06 -13.03
CA VAL A 367 24.55 25.65 -11.93
C VAL A 367 24.99 24.19 -12.08
N ALA A 368 24.19 23.35 -12.75
CA ALA A 368 24.53 21.95 -12.99
C ALA A 368 25.43 21.73 -14.22
N ALA A 369 25.65 22.76 -15.05
CA ALA A 369 26.41 22.68 -16.30
C ALA A 369 27.79 23.36 -16.24
N GLU A 370 28.12 24.10 -15.17
CA GLU A 370 29.49 24.50 -14.79
C GLU A 370 30.11 23.45 -13.86
#